data_AF-A0A4V2UVP5-F1
#
_entry.id   AF-A0A4V2UVP5-F1
#
_cell.length_a   1.000
_cell.length_b   1.000
_cell.length_c   1.000
_cell.angle_alpha   90.00
_cell.angle_beta   90.00
_cell.angle_gamma   90.00
#
_symmetry.space_group_name_H-M   'P 1'
#
loop_
_entity.id
_entity.type
_entity.pdbx_description
1 polymer ?
#
loop_
_entity_poly.entity_id
_entity_poly.type
_entity_poly.pdbx_seq_one_letter_code
_entity_poly.pdbx_strand_id
1 'polypeptide(L)'
;MVLPFINDDHGYQTWCNEHQSGYVATIREFELQARNNVIHRVRCPQLRNQGALRRWTVGSTIVCSTQLDELKKYLEKTCGESWSYCNSCF
;
A
#
# COMPACT_ATOMS: atom_id res chain seq x y z
N MET A 1 -6.93 4.63 -11.48
CA MET A 1 -7.86 3.97 -10.55
C MET A 1 -7.10 3.44 -9.34
N VAL A 2 -7.72 3.48 -8.15
CA VAL A 2 -7.18 2.87 -6.92
C VAL A 2 -7.93 1.57 -6.63
N LEU A 3 -7.19 0.50 -6.33
CA LEU A 3 -7.71 -0.84 -6.12
C LEU A 3 -7.43 -1.30 -4.68
N PRO A 4 -8.46 -1.49 -3.84
CA PRO A 4 -8.30 -2.05 -2.50
C PRO A 4 -8.22 -3.58 -2.54
N PHE A 5 -7.38 -4.15 -1.69
CA PHE A 5 -7.27 -5.58 -1.40
C PHE A 5 -7.45 -5.78 0.11
N ILE A 6 -8.44 -6.60 0.48
CA ILE A 6 -8.81 -6.91 1.87
C ILE A 6 -9.00 -8.42 1.96
N ASN A 7 -8.24 -9.08 2.84
CA ASN A 7 -8.15 -10.53 2.93
C ASN A 7 -7.88 -11.23 1.57
N ASP A 8 -7.22 -10.54 0.63
CA ASP A 8 -6.89 -11.00 -0.72
C ASP A 8 -5.39 -10.79 -1.03
N ASP A 9 -4.54 -11.55 -0.33
CA ASP A 9 -3.10 -11.53 -0.57
C ASP A 9 -2.74 -12.00 -1.97
N HIS A 10 -3.52 -12.93 -2.55
CA HIS A 10 -3.26 -13.48 -3.87
C HIS A 10 -3.54 -12.45 -4.97
N GLY A 11 -4.67 -11.74 -4.90
CA GLY A 11 -4.97 -10.65 -5.82
C GLY A 11 -3.95 -9.52 -5.72
N TYR A 12 -3.56 -9.15 -4.50
CA TYR A 12 -2.50 -8.17 -4.27
C TYR A 12 -1.17 -8.59 -4.92
N GLN A 13 -0.72 -9.82 -4.67
CA GLN A 13 0.53 -10.34 -5.25
C GLN A 13 0.47 -10.41 -6.77
N THR A 14 -0.65 -10.86 -7.33
CA THR A 14 -0.88 -10.91 -8.78
C THR A 14 -0.77 -9.51 -9.38
N TRP A 15 -1.44 -8.53 -8.77
CA TRP A 15 -1.39 -7.14 -9.20
C TRP A 15 0.03 -6.57 -9.15
N CYS A 16 0.79 -6.83 -8.08
CA CYS A 16 2.19 -6.41 -7.96
C CYS A 16 3.10 -7.03 -9.03
N ASN A 17 2.86 -8.29 -9.42
CA ASN A 17 3.64 -8.94 -10.47
C ASN A 17 3.41 -8.30 -11.84
N GLU A 18 2.16 -7.91 -12.12
CA GLU A 18 1.74 -7.26 -13.37
C GLU A 18 2.12 -5.77 -13.43
N HIS A 19 2.11 -5.07 -12.29
CA HIS A 19 2.25 -3.61 -12.22
C HIS A 19 3.52 -3.19 -11.50
N GLN A 20 4.68 -3.60 -12.00
CA GLN A 20 5.96 -3.37 -11.31
C GLN A 20 6.36 -1.89 -11.15
N SER A 21 5.78 -0.99 -11.96
CA SER A 21 5.95 0.47 -11.84
C SER A 21 4.89 1.14 -10.96
N GLY A 22 3.98 0.36 -10.38
CA GLY A 22 2.88 0.86 -9.56
C GLY A 22 3.29 1.25 -8.15
N TYR A 23 2.28 1.67 -7.40
CA TYR A 23 2.37 2.17 -6.05
C TYR A 23 1.41 1.40 -5.15
N VAL A 24 1.82 1.21 -3.90
CA VAL A 24 1.08 0.48 -2.87
C VAL A 24 1.08 1.32 -1.60
N ALA A 25 -0.05 1.38 -0.92
CA ALA A 25 -0.10 1.86 0.45
C ALA A 25 -0.89 0.89 1.34
N THR A 26 -0.51 0.84 2.60
CA THR A 26 -1.26 0.12 3.63
C THR A 26 -2.10 1.12 4.40
N ILE A 27 -3.37 0.79 4.66
CA ILE A 27 -4.27 1.56 5.50
C ILE A 27 -4.64 0.69 6.69
N ARG A 28 -4.31 1.16 7.89
CA ARG A 28 -4.63 0.48 9.15
C ARG A 28 -5.71 1.24 9.89
N GLU A 29 -6.94 0.77 9.78
CA GLU A 29 -8.15 1.46 10.30
C GLU A 29 -8.15 1.63 11.82
N PHE A 30 -7.40 0.81 12.57
CA PHE A 30 -7.37 0.82 14.04
C PHE A 30 -6.11 1.46 14.65
N GLU A 31 -5.09 1.79 13.84
CA GLU A 31 -3.88 2.44 14.33
C GLU A 31 -3.96 3.94 14.02
N LEU A 32 -4.42 4.73 14.99
CA LEU A 32 -4.55 6.20 14.97
C LEU A 32 -3.23 6.96 14.71
N GLN A 33 -2.15 6.29 14.34
CA GLN A 33 -0.85 6.90 14.09
C GLN A 33 -0.50 6.82 12.61
N ALA A 34 -0.44 8.00 11.99
CA ALA A 34 0.01 8.28 10.61
C ALA A 34 1.29 7.55 10.16
N ARG A 35 2.10 7.05 11.09
CA ARG A 35 3.39 6.40 10.83
C ARG A 35 3.28 5.07 10.09
N ASN A 36 2.09 4.47 10.04
CA ASN A 36 1.91 3.14 9.46
C ASN A 36 1.27 3.15 8.07
N ASN A 37 0.75 4.30 7.62
CA ASN A 37 0.21 4.46 6.27
C ASN A 37 1.29 4.99 5.34
N VAL A 38 2.07 4.09 4.76
CA VAL A 38 3.25 4.46 3.96
C VAL A 38 3.01 4.10 2.49
N ILE A 39 3.29 5.04 1.58
CA ILE A 39 3.32 4.79 0.14
C ILE A 39 4.67 4.20 -0.24
N HIS A 40 4.62 3.06 -0.90
CA HIS A 40 5.75 2.35 -1.48
C HIS A 40 5.60 2.24 -3.00
N ARG A 41 6.73 2.10 -3.71
CA ARG A 41 6.72 1.51 -5.05
C ARG A 41 6.54 0.00 -4.93
N VAL A 42 5.89 -0.63 -5.92
CA VAL A 42 5.73 -2.10 -5.95
C VAL A 42 7.07 -2.85 -5.85
N ARG A 43 8.13 -2.30 -6.47
CA ARG A 43 9.49 -2.86 -6.40
C ARG A 43 10.24 -2.55 -5.10
N CYS A 44 9.61 -1.94 -4.11
CA CYS A 44 10.27 -1.60 -2.85
C CYS A 44 10.82 -2.86 -2.17
N PRO A 45 12.13 -2.92 -1.84
CA PRO A 45 12.72 -4.08 -1.17
C PRO A 45 12.13 -4.29 0.23
N GLN A 46 11.69 -3.22 0.90
CA GLN A 46 11.02 -3.31 2.21
C GLN A 46 9.67 -4.02 2.12
N LEU A 47 8.96 -3.93 0.98
CA LEU A 47 7.75 -4.73 0.75
C LEU A 47 8.11 -6.21 0.56
N ARG A 48 9.08 -6.53 -0.30
CA ARG A 48 9.44 -7.93 -0.57
C ARG A 48 9.87 -8.71 0.67
N ASN A 49 10.59 -8.07 1.59
CA ASN A 49 11.10 -8.73 2.79
C ASN A 49 10.01 -9.02 3.85
N GLN A 50 8.85 -8.38 3.78
CA GLN A 50 7.74 -8.62 4.70
C GLN A 50 6.83 -9.79 4.25
N GLY A 51 6.88 -10.18 2.97
CA GLY A 51 5.93 -11.14 2.37
C GLY A 51 6.23 -12.61 2.62
N ALA A 52 7.43 -12.95 3.08
CA ALA A 52 7.79 -14.34 3.35
C ALA A 52 7.08 -14.95 4.58
N LEU A 53 6.47 -14.12 5.44
CA LEU A 53 5.93 -14.55 6.75
C LEU A 53 4.57 -13.93 7.13
N ARG A 54 3.98 -13.03 6.34
CA ARG A 54 2.78 -12.26 6.75
C ARG A 54 1.68 -12.23 5.69
N ARG A 55 0.44 -12.31 6.18
CA ARG A 55 -0.78 -11.97 5.43
C ARG A 55 -0.91 -10.44 5.40
N TRP A 56 -0.79 -9.85 4.22
CA TRP A 56 -0.70 -8.40 4.01
C TRP A 56 -2.02 -7.69 4.16
N THR A 57 -3.07 -8.37 3.73
CA THR A 57 -4.42 -7.83 3.60
C THR A 57 -5.31 -8.21 4.80
N VAL A 58 -4.75 -8.87 5.81
CA VAL A 58 -5.46 -9.28 7.03
C VAL A 58 -5.24 -8.23 8.12
N GLY A 59 -6.34 -7.61 8.58
CA GLY A 59 -6.29 -6.54 9.58
C GLY A 59 -5.79 -5.19 9.04
N SER A 60 -5.56 -5.09 7.73
CA SER A 60 -5.23 -3.85 7.03
C SER A 60 -5.75 -3.88 5.60
N THR A 61 -6.14 -2.71 5.10
CA THR A 61 -6.55 -2.52 3.72
C THR A 61 -5.34 -2.13 2.89
N ILE A 62 -4.95 -2.95 1.93
CA ILE A 62 -3.88 -2.61 0.99
C ILE A 62 -4.50 -1.92 -0.22
N VAL A 63 -4.04 -0.73 -0.57
CA VAL A 63 -4.51 0.00 -1.75
C VAL A 63 -3.40 0.15 -2.77
N CYS A 64 -3.72 -0.15 -4.02
CA CYS A 64 -2.78 -0.16 -5.13
C CYS A 64 -3.22 0.81 -6.21
N SER A 65 -2.27 1.43 -6.91
CA SER A 65 -2.54 2.21 -8.11
C SER A 65 -1.33 2.25 -9.03
N THR A 66 -1.58 2.35 -10.33
CA THR A 66 -0.52 2.63 -11.32
C THR A 66 -0.10 4.10 -11.33
N GLN A 67 -0.88 4.99 -10.71
CA GLN A 67 -0.62 6.43 -10.67
C GLN A 67 -0.48 6.91 -9.23
N LEU A 68 0.64 7.57 -8.95
CA LEU A 68 0.94 8.07 -7.62
C LEU A 68 -0.08 9.11 -7.15
N ASP A 69 -0.46 10.04 -8.02
CA ASP A 69 -1.35 11.15 -7.65
C ASP A 69 -2.78 10.69 -7.36
N GLU A 70 -3.24 9.62 -8.02
CA GLU A 70 -4.53 9.01 -7.68
C GLU A 70 -4.48 8.34 -6.30
N LEU A 71 -3.38 7.66 -5.98
CA LEU A 71 -3.19 7.04 -4.68
C LEU A 71 -3.12 8.09 -3.55
N LYS A 72 -2.42 9.20 -3.78
CA LYS A 72 -2.38 10.33 -2.82
C LYS A 72 -3.75 10.90 -2.55
N LYS A 73 -4.50 11.26 -3.60
CA LYS A 73 -5.86 11.80 -3.46
C LYS A 73 -6.78 10.84 -2.70
N TYR A 74 -6.63 9.54 -2.94
CA TYR A 74 -7.38 8.53 -2.20
C TYR A 74 -6.99 8.47 -0.71
N LEU A 75 -5.69 8.52 -0.40
CA LEU A 75 -5.20 8.52 0.98
C LEU A 75 -5.55 9.80 1.73
N GLU A 76 -5.45 10.97 1.10
CA GLU A 76 -5.91 12.24 1.66
C GLU A 76 -7.40 12.21 1.99
N LYS A 77 -8.22 11.66 1.11
CA LYS A 77 -9.66 11.52 1.35
C LYS A 77 -9.98 10.52 2.48
N THR A 78 -9.23 9.43 2.58
CA THR A 78 -9.52 8.32 3.50
C THR A 78 -8.90 8.51 4.88
N CYS A 79 -7.67 9.01 4.93
CA CYS A 79 -6.82 9.11 6.12
C CYS A 79 -6.42 10.55 6.47
N GLY A 80 -6.84 11.55 5.69
CA GLY A 80 -6.33 12.92 5.82
C GLY A 80 -4.83 12.99 5.50
N GLU A 81 -4.09 13.81 6.24
CA GLU A 81 -2.63 13.94 6.12
C GLU A 81 -1.86 12.82 6.84
N SER A 82 -2.55 11.79 7.34
CA SER A 82 -1.95 10.71 8.12
C SER A 82 -1.34 9.62 7.23
N TRP A 83 -0.42 10.01 6.35
CA TRP A 83 0.37 9.10 5.51
C TRP A 83 1.74 9.70 5.18
N SER A 84 2.68 8.86 4.74
CA SER A 84 4.03 9.28 4.37
C SER A 84 4.59 8.46 3.20
N TYR A 85 5.74 8.86 2.67
CA TYR A 85 6.46 8.06 1.68
C TYR A 85 7.47 7.15 2.34
N CYS A 86 7.71 6.00 1.73
CA CYS A 86 8.85 5.18 2.07
C CYS A 86 10.14 5.90 1.64
N ASN A 87 11.03 6.16 2.60
CA ASN A 87 12.35 6.80 2.39
C ASN A 87 13.28 6.02 1.43
N SER A 88 12.98 4.75 1.15
CA SER A 88 13.74 3.94 0.17
C SER A 88 13.13 4.00 -1.24
N CYS A 89 11.94 4.58 -1.39
CA CYS A 89 11.24 4.71 -2.67
C CYS A 89 11.30 6.14 -3.24
N PHE A 90 11.52 7.13 -2.37
CA PHE A 90 11.50 8.57 -2.59
C PHE A 90 12.52 9.23 -1.67
#